data_AF-A0AA90TBB7-F1
#
_entry.id   AF-A0AA90TBB7-F1
#
_cell.length_a   1.000
_cell.length_b   1.000
_cell.length_c   1.000
_cell.angle_alpha   90.00
_cell.angle_beta   90.00
_cell.angle_gamma   90.00
#
_symmetry.space_group_name_H-M   'P 1'
#
loop_
_entity.id
_entity.type
_entity.pdbx_description
1 polymer ?
#
loop_
_entity_poly.entity_id
_entity_poly.type
_entity_poly.pdbx_seq_one_letter_code
_entity_poly.pdbx_strand_id
1 'polypeptide(L)'
;MLRIGDIWRDGKLAAAPDYQLEQFPNLRIDDATVHLVKAGLNLDDRGFLVPLSEHPWHLQCTHSYCVMVELDDGHRIIIPCIELIRFYFGSSSNLITKLFLPPLRCKSLYGHARFDNATRCLVLHLAEKISGASAADIGRLHLDPAAWRAAVHIGTSALKASLANQQVYPQALFPFEGDTTLIAAGKWLSLGDQANATFLIYSLRSCSHPFPFRALSYKMHAAQPSSRSPGQSGLQESSEPQRRSAPDSADQSIVEQDASNRLAVKTK
;
A
#
# COMPACT_ATOMS: atom_id res chain seq x y z
N MET A 1 -16.12 3.54 -6.73
CA MET A 1 -14.83 3.00 -6.27
C MET A 1 -13.76 3.53 -7.21
N LEU A 2 -12.74 4.23 -6.70
CA LEU A 2 -11.63 4.78 -7.49
C LEU A 2 -10.57 3.68 -7.70
N ARG A 3 -10.17 3.40 -8.94
CA ARG A 3 -9.17 2.37 -9.25
C ARG A 3 -7.89 3.01 -9.78
N ILE A 4 -6.73 2.47 -9.40
CA ILE A 4 -5.47 2.90 -10.01
C ILE A 4 -5.47 2.50 -11.48
N GLY A 5 -5.07 3.45 -12.33
CA GLY A 5 -5.21 3.38 -13.78
C GLY A 5 -6.44 4.12 -14.31
N ASP A 6 -7.47 4.37 -13.50
CA ASP A 6 -8.57 5.21 -13.98
C ASP A 6 -8.06 6.62 -14.29
N ILE A 7 -8.49 7.17 -15.43
CA ILE A 7 -8.20 8.55 -15.82
C ILE A 7 -9.34 9.42 -15.29
N TRP A 8 -9.00 10.35 -14.41
CA TRP A 8 -9.95 11.32 -13.86
C TRP A 8 -9.65 12.71 -14.40
N ARG A 9 -10.71 13.47 -14.69
CA ARG A 9 -10.65 14.86 -15.14
C ARG A 9 -11.76 15.64 -14.46
N ASP A 10 -11.40 16.76 -13.82
CA ASP A 10 -12.35 17.65 -13.13
C ASP A 10 -13.27 16.93 -12.13
N GLY A 11 -12.68 16.01 -11.35
CA GLY A 11 -13.39 15.23 -10.33
C GLY A 11 -14.32 14.13 -10.88
N LYS A 12 -14.34 13.91 -12.20
CA LYS A 12 -15.13 12.87 -12.85
C LYS A 12 -14.23 11.82 -13.49
N LEU A 13 -14.71 10.57 -13.49
CA LEU A 13 -14.06 9.49 -14.23
C LEU A 13 -14.15 9.81 -15.73
N ALA A 14 -13.01 10.11 -16.35
CA ALA A 14 -12.90 10.39 -17.77
C ALA A 14 -12.74 9.10 -18.58
N ALA A 15 -11.99 8.13 -18.06
CA ALA A 15 -11.86 6.80 -18.65
C ALA A 15 -11.49 5.76 -17.59
N ALA A 16 -11.98 4.54 -17.75
CA ALA A 16 -11.48 3.35 -17.07
C ALA A 16 -11.07 2.35 -18.15
N PRO A 17 -9.84 2.48 -18.71
CA PRO A 17 -9.39 1.58 -19.76
C PRO A 17 -9.47 0.12 -19.31
N ASP A 18 -9.82 -0.77 -20.23
CA ASP A 18 -9.82 -2.19 -19.95
C ASP A 18 -8.37 -2.68 -19.92
N TYR A 19 -7.85 -2.82 -18.69
CA TYR A 19 -6.48 -3.21 -18.45
C TYR A 19 -6.32 -4.72 -18.54
N GLN A 20 -5.20 -5.15 -19.13
CA GLN A 20 -4.87 -6.55 -19.25
C GLN A 20 -4.72 -7.16 -17.86
N LEU A 21 -5.45 -8.25 -17.60
CA LEU A 21 -5.31 -9.04 -16.39
C LEU A 21 -4.30 -10.16 -16.67
N GLU A 22 -3.15 -10.09 -16.00
CA GLU A 22 -2.06 -11.04 -16.16
C GLU A 22 -1.82 -11.81 -14.86
N GLN A 23 -1.36 -13.06 -15.02
CA GLN A 23 -0.90 -13.90 -13.94
C GLN A 23 0.58 -14.22 -14.17
N PHE A 24 1.39 -13.95 -13.14
CA PHE A 24 2.82 -14.20 -13.12
C PHE A 24 3.11 -15.29 -12.09
N PRO A 25 3.15 -16.57 -12.49
CA PRO A 25 3.43 -17.68 -11.58
C PRO A 25 4.92 -17.79 -11.27
N ASN A 26 5.24 -18.35 -10.11
CA ASN A 26 6.61 -18.69 -9.70
C ASN A 26 7.60 -17.51 -9.78
N LEU A 27 7.13 -16.30 -9.50
CA LEU A 27 8.00 -15.13 -9.39
C LEU A 27 8.91 -15.28 -8.18
N ARG A 28 10.21 -15.23 -8.44
CA ARG A 28 11.24 -15.15 -7.41
C ARG A 28 11.35 -13.70 -6.93
N ILE A 29 11.15 -13.48 -5.63
CA ILE A 29 11.33 -12.17 -4.98
C ILE A 29 12.55 -12.23 -4.08
N ASP A 30 13.68 -11.68 -4.55
CA ASP A 30 14.91 -11.50 -3.76
C ASP A 30 15.77 -10.38 -4.34
N ASP A 31 16.93 -10.13 -3.73
CA ASP A 31 17.86 -9.07 -4.12
C ASP A 31 18.45 -9.24 -5.54
N ALA A 32 18.39 -10.45 -6.11
CA ALA A 32 18.91 -10.74 -7.45
C ALA A 32 17.89 -10.43 -8.55
N THR A 33 16.59 -10.56 -8.26
CA THR A 33 15.52 -10.37 -9.27
C THR A 33 14.74 -9.08 -9.10
N VAL A 34 14.83 -8.43 -7.93
CA VAL A 34 14.03 -7.26 -7.57
C VAL A 34 14.89 -6.02 -7.40
N HIS A 35 14.53 -4.96 -8.12
CA HIS A 35 15.31 -3.72 -8.13
C HIS A 35 14.42 -2.49 -7.96
N LEU A 36 14.86 -1.54 -7.15
CA LEU A 36 14.21 -0.24 -7.03
C LEU A 36 14.72 0.68 -8.14
N VAL A 37 13.81 1.14 -9.00
CA VAL A 37 14.12 1.98 -10.16
C VAL A 37 13.27 3.26 -10.17
N LYS A 38 13.68 4.25 -10.96
CA LYS A 38 12.83 5.43 -11.23
C LYS A 38 11.92 5.15 -12.42
N ALA A 39 10.72 5.72 -12.41
CA ALA A 39 9.76 5.59 -13.51
C ALA A 39 10.33 6.06 -14.86
N GLY A 40 11.13 7.13 -14.85
CA GLY A 40 11.82 7.67 -16.03
C GLY A 40 13.20 7.07 -16.28
N LEU A 41 13.50 5.86 -15.79
CA LEU A 41 14.78 5.20 -16.05
C LEU A 41 14.91 4.87 -17.55
N ASN A 42 15.97 5.39 -18.16
CA ASN A 42 16.41 5.02 -19.49
C ASN A 42 17.51 3.97 -19.37
N LEU A 43 17.37 2.85 -20.08
CA LEU A 43 18.37 1.79 -20.18
C LEU A 43 19.26 2.01 -21.41
N ASP A 44 19.74 3.24 -21.56
CA ASP A 44 20.59 3.72 -22.65
C ASP A 44 20.13 3.23 -24.03
N ASP A 45 20.90 2.35 -24.66
CA ASP A 45 20.67 1.80 -26.01
C ASP A 45 19.33 1.06 -26.16
N ARG A 46 18.66 0.71 -25.04
CA ARG A 46 17.37 0.01 -25.03
C ARG A 46 16.17 0.95 -24.81
N GLY A 47 16.39 2.22 -24.50
CA GLY A 47 15.31 3.18 -24.24
C GLY A 47 14.68 3.08 -22.85
N PHE A 48 13.52 3.73 -22.68
CA PHE A 48 12.85 3.90 -21.38
C PHE A 48 12.02 2.68 -20.97
N LEU A 49 12.05 2.33 -19.68
CA LEU A 49 11.19 1.28 -19.11
C LEU A 49 9.69 1.60 -19.21
N VAL A 50 9.34 2.89 -19.14
CA VAL A 50 7.98 3.39 -19.33
C VAL A 50 8.02 4.45 -20.44
N PRO A 51 7.88 4.06 -21.71
CA PRO A 51 8.00 5.00 -22.82
C PRO A 51 6.81 5.98 -22.87
N LEU A 52 7.11 7.27 -23.07
CA LEU A 52 6.10 8.34 -23.11
C LEU A 52 5.11 8.19 -24.28
N SER A 53 5.54 7.60 -25.39
CA SER A 53 4.68 7.31 -26.55
C SER A 53 3.53 6.36 -26.20
N GLU A 54 3.74 5.44 -25.24
CA GLU A 54 2.75 4.44 -24.86
C GLU A 54 2.10 4.72 -23.50
N HIS A 55 2.77 5.48 -22.63
CA HIS A 55 2.29 5.84 -21.30
C HIS A 55 2.64 7.29 -20.93
N PRO A 56 1.99 8.30 -21.52
CA PRO A 56 2.37 9.72 -21.34
C PRO A 56 2.06 10.28 -19.94
N TRP A 57 1.20 9.61 -19.17
CA TRP A 57 0.63 10.16 -17.93
C TRP A 57 1.60 10.27 -16.76
N HIS A 58 2.82 9.74 -16.89
CA HIS A 58 3.85 9.79 -15.85
C HIS A 58 4.89 10.90 -16.06
N LEU A 59 4.73 11.76 -17.08
CA LEU A 59 5.71 12.79 -17.47
C LEU A 59 6.11 13.73 -16.31
N GLN A 60 5.17 14.08 -15.43
CA GLN A 60 5.43 14.94 -14.27
C GLN A 60 5.99 14.17 -13.05
N CYS A 61 6.09 12.85 -13.15
CA CYS A 61 6.45 11.93 -12.07
C CYS A 61 7.58 10.98 -12.48
N THR A 62 8.45 11.37 -13.42
CA THR A 62 9.58 10.53 -13.90
C THR A 62 10.59 10.18 -12.80
N HIS A 63 10.65 10.98 -11.74
CA HIS A 63 11.48 10.71 -10.56
C HIS A 63 10.77 9.88 -9.47
N SER A 64 9.50 9.51 -9.67
CA SER A 64 8.83 8.55 -8.79
C SER A 64 9.47 7.18 -8.88
N TYR A 65 9.35 6.39 -7.81
CA TYR A 65 9.97 5.08 -7.72
C TYR A 65 9.00 3.95 -8.09
N CYS A 66 9.57 2.94 -8.73
CA CYS A 66 8.94 1.67 -9.01
C CYS A 66 9.84 0.54 -8.52
N VAL A 67 9.24 -0.61 -8.26
CA VAL A 67 9.94 -1.88 -8.14
C VAL A 67 9.88 -2.58 -9.49
N MET A 68 11.05 -2.93 -10.01
CA MET A 68 11.24 -3.78 -11.17
C MET A 68 11.45 -5.22 -10.70
N VAL A 69 10.75 -6.17 -11.31
CA VAL A 69 10.98 -7.61 -11.15
C VAL A 69 11.41 -8.17 -12.49
N GLU A 70 12.58 -8.76 -12.55
CA GLU A 70 13.08 -9.45 -13.74
C GLU A 70 12.38 -10.81 -13.90
N LEU A 71 12.04 -11.18 -15.13
CA LEU A 71 11.45 -12.46 -15.49
C LEU A 71 12.49 -13.31 -16.23
N ASP A 72 12.36 -14.64 -16.12
CA ASP A 72 13.32 -15.60 -16.67
C ASP A 72 13.49 -15.52 -18.21
N ASP A 73 12.50 -14.97 -18.90
CA ASP A 73 12.45 -14.83 -20.36
C ASP A 73 12.94 -13.46 -20.86
N GLY A 74 13.52 -12.64 -19.97
CA GLY A 74 14.03 -11.30 -20.29
C GLY A 74 12.97 -10.19 -20.29
N HIS A 75 11.69 -10.56 -20.08
CA HIS A 75 10.64 -9.60 -19.77
C HIS A 75 10.80 -9.07 -18.35
N ARG A 76 10.02 -8.05 -18.00
CA ARG A 76 10.03 -7.47 -16.65
C ARG A 76 8.66 -6.96 -16.25
N ILE A 77 8.46 -6.90 -14.94
CA ILE A 77 7.30 -6.28 -14.31
C ILE A 77 7.76 -4.96 -13.69
N ILE A 78 7.00 -3.89 -13.88
CA ILE A 78 7.19 -2.61 -13.21
C ILE A 78 5.99 -2.33 -12.30
N ILE A 79 6.24 -2.14 -11.02
CA ILE A 79 5.21 -1.89 -9.99
C ILE A 79 5.50 -0.53 -9.36
N PRO A 80 4.63 0.48 -9.53
CA PRO A 80 4.78 1.74 -8.80
C PRO A 80 4.86 1.49 -7.28
N CYS A 81 5.79 2.16 -6.59
CA CYS A 81 5.94 1.98 -5.14
C CYS A 81 4.65 2.29 -4.38
N ILE A 82 3.85 3.25 -4.85
CA ILE A 82 2.55 3.57 -4.25
C ILE A 82 1.55 2.40 -4.33
N GLU A 83 1.66 1.58 -5.37
CA GLU A 83 0.82 0.40 -5.55
C GLU A 83 1.25 -0.72 -4.60
N LEU A 84 2.56 -0.93 -4.40
CA LEU A 84 3.05 -1.81 -3.34
C LEU A 84 2.57 -1.36 -1.95
N ILE A 85 2.63 -0.06 -1.67
CA ILE A 85 2.15 0.51 -0.40
C ILE A 85 0.66 0.22 -0.22
N ARG A 86 -0.16 0.50 -1.24
CA ARG A 86 -1.59 0.25 -1.22
C ARG A 86 -1.91 -1.23 -1.02
N PHE A 87 -1.24 -2.11 -1.74
CA PHE A 87 -1.58 -3.53 -1.75
C PHE A 87 -1.16 -4.25 -0.46
N TYR A 88 0.04 -3.97 0.05
CA TYR A 88 0.60 -4.71 1.20
C TYR A 88 0.42 -4.03 2.55
N PHE A 89 0.13 -2.73 2.57
CA PHE A 89 0.04 -1.96 3.80
C PHE A 89 -1.15 -1.01 3.84
N GLY A 90 -2.00 -1.03 2.81
CA GLY A 90 -3.16 -0.15 2.64
C GLY A 90 -4.45 -0.66 3.29
N SER A 91 -4.38 -1.63 4.21
CA SER A 91 -5.55 -2.19 4.90
C SER A 91 -6.35 -1.19 5.72
N SER A 92 -5.74 -0.07 6.14
CA SER A 92 -6.45 1.05 6.77
C SER A 92 -5.68 2.36 6.69
N SER A 93 -6.41 3.46 6.74
CA SER A 93 -5.83 4.81 6.79
C SER A 93 -4.93 5.02 8.00
N ASN A 94 -5.25 4.40 9.14
CA ASN A 94 -4.43 4.52 10.35
C ASN A 94 -3.11 3.77 10.23
N LEU A 95 -3.07 2.59 9.61
CA LEU A 95 -1.81 1.90 9.32
C LEU A 95 -0.94 2.74 8.37
N ILE A 96 -1.50 3.18 7.24
CA ILE A 96 -0.81 4.05 6.28
C ILE A 96 -0.26 5.29 6.97
N THR A 97 -1.06 5.97 7.79
CA THR A 97 -0.61 7.17 8.53
C THR A 97 0.62 6.87 9.41
N LYS A 98 0.68 5.70 10.06
CA LYS A 98 1.87 5.34 10.86
C LYS A 98 3.10 5.10 10.00
N LEU A 99 2.95 4.54 8.80
CA LEU A 99 4.07 4.25 7.89
C LEU A 99 4.72 5.53 7.35
N PHE A 100 3.92 6.57 7.13
CA PHE A 100 4.39 7.87 6.64
C PHE A 100 4.85 8.83 7.75
N LEU A 101 4.75 8.44 9.02
CA LEU A 101 5.18 9.24 10.17
C LEU A 101 6.36 8.57 10.90
N PRO A 102 7.59 8.68 10.36
CA PRO A 102 8.77 8.09 11.00
C PRO A 102 9.09 8.75 12.35
N PRO A 103 9.68 8.01 13.31
CA PRO A 103 10.04 6.59 13.22
C PRO A 103 8.84 5.66 13.43
N LEU A 104 8.73 4.62 12.61
CA LEU A 104 7.75 3.55 12.82
C LEU A 104 8.16 2.75 14.07
N ARG A 105 7.25 2.59 15.03
CA ARG A 105 7.49 1.89 16.31
C ARG A 105 6.48 0.77 16.48
N CYS A 106 6.89 -0.43 16.85
CA CYS A 106 5.97 -1.57 17.03
C CYS A 106 4.81 -1.23 17.99
N LYS A 107 5.11 -0.49 19.07
CA LYS A 107 4.13 -0.04 20.07
C LYS A 107 3.02 0.85 19.50
N SER A 108 3.21 1.47 18.33
CA SER A 108 2.16 2.25 17.67
C SER A 108 1.21 1.39 16.84
N LEU A 109 1.52 0.10 16.64
CA LEU A 109 0.73 -0.87 15.87
C LEU A 109 0.03 -1.88 16.77
N TYR A 110 0.70 -2.36 17.82
CA TYR A 110 0.14 -3.29 18.80
C TYR A 110 0.79 -3.10 20.19
N GLY A 111 0.02 -3.40 21.23
CA GLY A 111 0.49 -3.36 22.62
C GLY A 111 1.02 -4.71 23.13
N HIS A 112 0.51 -5.80 22.58
CA HIS A 112 0.89 -7.16 22.95
C HIS A 112 0.85 -8.08 21.73
N ALA A 113 1.82 -8.99 21.63
CA ALA A 113 1.87 -10.03 20.61
C ALA A 113 2.36 -11.34 21.23
N ARG A 114 1.72 -12.46 20.89
CA ARG A 114 2.16 -13.80 21.27
C ARG A 114 2.09 -14.71 20.06
N PHE A 115 3.20 -15.35 19.74
CA PHE A 115 3.26 -16.33 18.67
C PHE A 115 3.57 -17.71 19.23
N ASP A 116 2.77 -18.69 18.82
CA ASP A 116 3.00 -20.10 19.12
C ASP A 116 3.64 -20.77 17.91
N ASN A 117 4.89 -21.21 18.07
CA ASN A 117 5.64 -21.80 16.97
C ASN A 117 5.15 -23.20 16.57
N ALA A 118 4.55 -23.96 17.50
CA ALA A 118 4.05 -25.30 17.23
C ALA A 118 2.75 -25.25 16.41
N THR A 119 1.81 -24.38 16.82
CA THR A 119 0.52 -24.23 16.13
C THR A 119 0.57 -23.21 14.99
N ARG A 120 1.63 -22.40 14.91
CA ARG A 120 1.77 -21.24 14.00
C ARG A 120 0.61 -20.25 14.18
N CYS A 121 0.09 -20.12 15.40
CA CYS A 121 -0.99 -19.20 15.74
C CYS A 121 -0.43 -17.90 16.33
N LEU A 122 -0.86 -16.76 15.78
CA LEU A 122 -0.51 -15.43 16.25
C LEU A 122 -1.69 -14.80 17.01
N VAL A 123 -1.42 -14.23 18.18
CA VAL A 123 -2.37 -13.43 18.94
C VAL A 123 -1.86 -11.99 19.05
N LEU A 124 -2.65 -11.01 18.61
CA LEU A 124 -2.33 -9.59 18.67
C LEU A 124 -3.33 -8.81 19.52
N HIS A 125 -2.85 -7.86 20.33
CA HIS A 125 -3.68 -6.78 20.87
C HIS A 125 -3.32 -5.51 20.13
N LEU A 126 -4.17 -5.11 19.18
CA LEU A 126 -3.93 -3.96 18.32
C LEU A 126 -3.89 -2.66 19.13
N ALA A 127 -3.05 -1.73 18.71
CA ALA A 127 -2.96 -0.42 19.34
C ALA A 127 -4.26 0.37 19.13
N GLU A 128 -4.44 1.43 19.91
CA GLU A 128 -5.59 2.32 19.78
C GLU A 128 -5.71 2.86 18.33
N LYS A 129 -6.95 2.93 17.83
CA LYS A 129 -7.30 3.39 16.47
C LYS A 129 -6.81 2.48 15.33
N ILE A 130 -6.10 1.40 15.59
CA ILE A 130 -5.77 0.42 14.56
C ILE A 130 -7.00 -0.46 14.27
N SER A 131 -7.42 -0.48 13.01
CA SER A 131 -8.52 -1.31 12.54
C SER A 131 -8.15 -2.80 12.54
N GLY A 132 -9.13 -3.66 12.87
CA GLY A 132 -9.00 -5.11 12.73
C GLY A 132 -8.63 -5.56 11.31
N ALA A 133 -9.02 -4.80 10.28
CA ALA A 133 -8.63 -5.06 8.90
C ALA A 133 -7.10 -5.07 8.69
N SER A 134 -6.35 -4.39 9.56
CA SER A 134 -4.88 -4.31 9.52
C SER A 134 -4.19 -5.40 10.32
N ALA A 135 -4.93 -6.31 10.97
CA ALA A 135 -4.34 -7.29 11.87
C ALA A 135 -3.41 -8.27 11.15
N ALA A 136 -3.77 -8.70 9.93
CA ALA A 136 -2.94 -9.62 9.14
C ALA A 136 -1.63 -8.97 8.70
N ASP A 137 -1.70 -7.74 8.21
CA ASP A 137 -0.52 -6.97 7.79
C ASP A 137 0.40 -6.69 8.98
N ILE A 138 -0.16 -6.23 10.10
CA ILE A 138 0.60 -6.02 11.35
C ILE A 138 1.20 -7.34 11.86
N GLY A 139 0.48 -8.45 11.71
CA GLY A 139 1.01 -9.77 12.04
C GLY A 139 2.20 -10.18 11.19
N ARG A 140 2.18 -9.84 9.90
CA ARG A 140 3.33 -10.01 9.00
C ARG A 140 4.49 -9.13 9.45
N LEU A 141 4.24 -7.84 9.70
CA LEU A 141 5.25 -6.89 10.21
C LEU A 141 5.90 -7.37 11.52
N HIS A 142 5.13 -8.05 12.38
CA HIS A 142 5.63 -8.55 13.65
C HIS A 142 6.55 -9.76 13.51
N LEU A 143 6.23 -10.69 12.60
CA LEU A 143 6.92 -11.98 12.49
C LEU A 143 7.97 -12.03 11.37
N ASP A 144 7.90 -11.13 10.41
CA ASP A 144 8.78 -11.12 9.24
C ASP A 144 9.68 -9.85 9.25
N PRO A 145 11.00 -10.01 9.47
CA PRO A 145 11.94 -8.89 9.43
C PRO A 145 12.02 -8.19 8.07
N ALA A 146 11.81 -8.89 6.95
CA ALA A 146 11.76 -8.27 5.63
C ALA A 146 10.53 -7.35 5.52
N ALA A 147 9.38 -7.81 6.02
CA ALA A 147 8.18 -6.98 6.11
C ALA A 147 8.38 -5.72 6.96
N TRP A 148 9.01 -5.86 8.13
CA TRP A 148 9.32 -4.71 8.99
C TRP A 148 10.26 -3.71 8.30
N ARG A 149 11.34 -4.20 7.68
CA ARG A 149 12.28 -3.36 6.91
C ARG A 149 11.56 -2.61 5.79
N ALA A 150 10.74 -3.31 5.00
CA ALA A 150 9.97 -2.71 3.91
C ALA A 150 9.03 -1.60 4.42
N ALA A 151 8.34 -1.83 5.54
CA ALA A 151 7.46 -0.84 6.16
C ALA A 151 8.20 0.41 6.66
N VAL A 152 9.34 0.23 7.33
CA VAL A 152 10.19 1.34 7.79
C VAL A 152 10.77 2.14 6.62
N HIS A 153 11.08 1.47 5.50
CA HIS A 153 11.65 2.10 4.30
C HIS A 153 10.73 3.17 3.70
N ILE A 154 9.41 3.00 3.79
CA ILE A 154 8.41 3.95 3.29
C ILE A 154 8.60 5.33 3.92
N GLY A 155 8.49 5.42 5.24
CA GLY A 155 8.60 6.70 5.95
C GLY A 155 10.03 7.26 5.94
N THR A 156 11.04 6.39 6.03
CA THR A 156 12.45 6.84 6.06
C THR A 156 12.94 7.37 4.72
N SER A 157 12.51 6.78 3.60
CA SER A 157 12.82 7.32 2.26
C SER A 157 12.18 8.70 2.04
N ALA A 158 10.92 8.88 2.47
CA ALA A 158 10.23 10.17 2.42
C ALA A 158 10.92 11.24 3.29
N LEU A 159 11.29 10.89 4.53
CA LEU A 159 12.03 11.77 5.43
C LEU A 159 13.40 12.15 4.85
N LYS A 160 14.14 11.18 4.28
CA LYS A 160 15.44 11.42 3.65
C LYS A 160 15.33 12.44 2.52
N ALA A 161 14.35 12.28 1.63
CA ALA A 161 14.10 13.23 0.53
C ALA A 161 13.73 14.63 1.08
N SER A 162 12.86 14.69 2.09
CA SER A 162 12.47 15.95 2.72
C SER A 162 13.65 16.68 3.36
N LEU A 163 14.52 15.98 4.10
CA LEU A 163 15.72 16.56 4.70
C LEU A 163 16.74 17.03 3.66
N ALA A 164 16.77 16.39 2.49
CA ALA A 164 17.60 16.79 1.36
C ALA A 164 16.98 17.90 0.50
N ASN A 165 15.83 18.48 0.89
CA ASN A 165 15.05 19.44 0.08
C ASN A 165 14.76 18.93 -1.34
N GLN A 166 14.53 17.63 -1.48
CA GLN A 166 14.14 16.99 -2.74
C GLN A 166 12.64 16.73 -2.76
N GLN A 167 12.08 16.59 -3.97
CA GLN A 167 10.70 16.15 -4.11
C GLN A 167 10.51 14.77 -3.45
N VAL A 168 9.48 14.65 -2.62
CA VAL A 168 9.22 13.45 -1.85
C VAL A 168 8.51 12.42 -2.71
N TYR A 169 9.23 11.35 -3.06
CA TYR A 169 8.69 10.15 -3.67
C TYR A 169 8.94 8.95 -2.75
N PRO A 170 7.90 8.43 -2.07
CA PRO A 170 8.04 7.29 -1.18
C PRO A 170 8.57 6.06 -1.92
N GLN A 171 9.49 5.35 -1.29
CA GLN A 171 10.02 4.08 -1.79
C GLN A 171 9.37 2.92 -1.05
N ALA A 172 9.12 1.82 -1.75
CA ALA A 172 8.52 0.63 -1.20
C ALA A 172 9.22 -0.62 -1.75
N LEU A 173 9.17 -1.70 -0.99
CA LEU A 173 9.73 -3.00 -1.30
C LEU A 173 8.66 -4.08 -1.03
N PHE A 174 8.85 -5.28 -1.57
CA PHE A 174 8.01 -6.41 -1.15
C PHE A 174 8.21 -6.69 0.34
N PRO A 175 7.15 -7.04 1.09
CA PRO A 175 7.25 -7.33 2.52
C PRO A 175 7.60 -8.81 2.78
N PHE A 176 8.39 -9.42 1.90
CA PHE A 176 8.82 -10.82 1.97
C PHE A 176 9.91 -11.08 0.93
N GLU A 177 10.62 -12.20 1.11
CA GLU A 177 11.53 -12.81 0.14
C GLU A 177 11.06 -14.25 -0.14
N GLY A 178 11.21 -14.73 -1.38
CA GLY A 178 10.83 -16.07 -1.79
C GLY A 178 9.89 -16.10 -3.00
N ASP A 179 9.29 -17.26 -3.23
CA ASP A 179 8.51 -17.50 -4.45
C ASP A 179 7.03 -17.11 -4.25
N THR A 180 6.44 -16.50 -5.28
CA THR A 180 5.04 -16.09 -5.26
C THR A 180 4.40 -16.16 -6.64
N THR A 181 3.07 -16.11 -6.67
CA THR A 181 2.28 -15.82 -7.86
C THR A 181 1.63 -14.47 -7.66
N LEU A 182 1.83 -13.56 -8.61
CA LEU A 182 1.10 -12.29 -8.65
C LEU A 182 0.02 -12.34 -9.71
N ILE A 183 -1.16 -11.83 -9.37
CA ILE A 183 -2.20 -11.52 -10.36
C ILE A 183 -2.37 -10.00 -10.36
N ALA A 184 -2.29 -9.39 -11.54
CA ALA A 184 -2.26 -7.95 -11.67
C ALA A 184 -3.00 -7.46 -12.91
N ALA A 185 -3.60 -6.28 -12.81
CA ALA A 185 -4.12 -5.53 -13.95
C ALA A 185 -3.09 -4.46 -14.36
N GLY A 186 -2.82 -4.37 -15.65
CA GLY A 186 -1.78 -3.49 -16.18
C GLY A 186 -1.80 -3.34 -17.70
N LYS A 187 -0.65 -2.97 -18.24
CA LYS A 187 -0.42 -2.81 -19.67
C LYS A 187 0.99 -3.26 -20.04
N TRP A 188 1.10 -4.09 -21.09
CA TRP A 188 2.36 -4.34 -21.77
C TRP A 188 2.85 -3.11 -22.54
N LEU A 189 4.12 -2.78 -22.36
CA LEU A 189 4.84 -1.67 -22.99
C LEU A 189 6.05 -2.22 -23.73
N SER A 190 6.44 -1.55 -24.80
CA SER A 190 7.67 -1.89 -25.53
C SER A 190 8.90 -1.37 -24.78
N LEU A 191 10.06 -1.98 -25.08
CA LEU A 191 11.37 -1.48 -24.69
C LEU A 191 12.28 -1.51 -25.91
N GLY A 192 12.66 -0.33 -26.41
CA GLY A 192 13.37 -0.21 -27.69
C GLY A 192 12.52 -0.83 -28.80
N ASP A 193 13.11 -1.75 -29.55
CA ASP A 193 12.43 -2.46 -30.65
C ASP A 193 11.67 -3.72 -30.19
N GLN A 194 11.74 -4.08 -28.90
CA GLN A 194 11.03 -5.25 -28.37
C GLN A 194 9.64 -4.84 -27.89
N ALA A 195 8.61 -5.22 -28.65
CA ALA A 195 7.22 -5.08 -28.24
C ALA A 195 6.92 -5.94 -27.00
N ASN A 196 6.02 -5.46 -26.14
CA ASN A 196 5.56 -6.14 -24.92
C ASN A 196 6.70 -6.61 -23.99
N ALA A 197 7.82 -5.90 -23.95
CA ALA A 197 8.98 -6.23 -23.12
C ALA A 197 8.74 -5.99 -21.61
N THR A 198 7.87 -5.04 -21.26
CA THR A 198 7.67 -4.58 -19.89
C THR A 198 6.19 -4.54 -19.52
N PHE A 199 5.79 -5.23 -18.47
CA PHE A 199 4.43 -5.13 -17.94
C PHE A 199 4.36 -4.07 -16.84
N LEU A 200 3.70 -2.94 -17.10
CA LEU A 200 3.43 -1.93 -16.10
C LEU A 200 2.17 -2.28 -15.32
N ILE A 201 2.32 -2.56 -14.02
CA ILE A 201 1.21 -2.86 -13.12
C ILE A 201 0.53 -1.56 -12.68
N TYR A 202 -0.78 -1.49 -12.86
CA TYR A 202 -1.62 -0.46 -12.25
C TYR A 202 -2.25 -0.94 -10.96
N SER A 203 -2.66 -2.21 -10.89
CA SER A 203 -3.29 -2.77 -9.69
C SER A 203 -2.96 -4.24 -9.49
N LEU A 204 -2.28 -4.54 -8.38
CA LEU A 204 -2.17 -5.87 -7.82
C LEU A 204 -3.54 -6.33 -7.31
N ARG A 205 -3.91 -7.54 -7.72
CA ARG A 205 -5.17 -8.21 -7.35
C ARG A 205 -4.96 -9.27 -6.30
N SER A 206 -3.90 -10.05 -6.42
CA SER A 206 -3.56 -11.07 -5.44
C SER A 206 -2.06 -11.38 -5.44
N CYS A 207 -1.63 -11.96 -4.33
CA CYS A 207 -0.28 -12.48 -4.11
C CYS A 207 -0.43 -13.79 -3.35
N SER A 208 0.21 -14.86 -3.83
CA SER A 208 0.13 -16.17 -3.19
C SER A 208 1.14 -16.36 -2.05
N HIS A 209 2.06 -15.41 -1.82
CA HIS A 209 3.06 -15.54 -0.78
C HIS A 209 2.40 -15.68 0.60
N PRO A 210 2.70 -16.76 1.35
CA PRO A 210 2.02 -17.04 2.60
C PRO A 210 2.27 -15.97 3.65
N PHE A 211 1.35 -15.85 4.61
CA PHE A 211 1.63 -15.14 5.85
C PHE A 211 2.56 -15.98 6.74
N PRO A 212 3.37 -15.35 7.61
CA PRO A 212 4.25 -16.07 8.54
C PRO A 212 3.48 -16.78 9.68
N PHE A 213 2.15 -16.82 9.64
CA PHE A 213 1.28 -17.51 10.60
C PHE A 213 0.19 -18.27 9.85
N ARG A 214 -0.34 -19.34 10.45
CA ARG A 214 -1.47 -20.13 9.91
C ARG A 214 -2.82 -19.62 10.39
N ALA A 215 -2.85 -19.08 11.61
CA ALA A 215 -4.05 -18.53 12.22
C ALA A 215 -3.71 -17.23 12.95
N LEU A 216 -4.67 -16.31 12.98
CA LEU A 216 -4.56 -15.02 13.65
C LEU A 216 -5.79 -14.79 14.52
N SER A 217 -5.57 -14.46 15.78
CA SER A 217 -6.57 -13.88 16.67
C SER A 217 -6.14 -12.47 17.05
N TYR A 218 -7.07 -11.53 17.08
CA TYR A 218 -6.76 -10.18 17.51
C TYR A 218 -7.82 -9.61 18.44
N LYS A 219 -7.38 -8.72 19.34
CA LYS A 219 -8.25 -7.86 20.14
C LYS A 219 -8.04 -6.43 19.72
N MET A 220 -9.13 -5.73 19.47
CA MET A 220 -9.11 -4.27 19.27
C MET A 220 -9.17 -3.59 20.64
N HIS A 221 -8.51 -2.44 20.76
CA HIS A 221 -8.74 -1.59 21.91
C HIS A 221 -10.19 -1.11 21.86
N ALA A 222 -10.99 -1.40 22.90
CA ALA A 222 -12.33 -0.84 23.00
C ALA A 222 -12.19 0.68 23.03
N ALA A 223 -12.95 1.38 22.18
CA ALA A 223 -13.18 2.79 22.38
C ALA A 223 -13.86 2.93 23.74
N GLN A 224 -13.28 3.69 24.67
CA GLN A 224 -14.03 4.02 25.87
C GLN A 224 -15.32 4.73 25.41
N PRO A 225 -16.50 4.29 25.88
CA PRO A 225 -17.72 5.03 25.61
C PRO A 225 -17.48 6.44 26.13
N SER A 226 -17.61 7.44 25.25
CA SER A 226 -17.58 8.82 25.69
C SER A 226 -18.68 8.98 26.72
N SER A 227 -18.30 9.10 27.99
CA SER A 227 -19.21 9.53 29.04
C SER A 227 -19.59 10.97 28.72
N ARG A 228 -20.63 11.15 27.88
CA ARG A 228 -21.36 12.41 27.81
C ARG A 228 -22.09 12.55 29.15
N SER A 229 -21.39 13.07 30.14
CA SER A 229 -22.03 13.62 31.33
C SER A 229 -22.80 14.87 30.89
N PRO A 230 -24.13 14.96 31.12
CA PRO A 230 -24.85 16.18 30.84
C PRO A 230 -24.54 17.21 31.94
N GLY A 231 -23.95 18.33 31.55
CA GLY A 231 -24.00 19.57 32.30
C GLY A 231 -22.84 19.82 33.26
N GLN A 232 -22.00 20.79 32.90
CA GLN A 232 -21.71 21.93 33.77
C GLN A 232 -21.09 23.05 32.93
N SER A 233 -21.86 24.12 32.77
CA SER A 233 -21.41 25.40 32.23
C SER A 233 -20.47 26.06 33.24
N GLY A 234 -19.25 26.36 32.83
CA GLY A 234 -18.29 27.13 33.62
C GLY A 234 -17.36 27.89 32.68
N LEU A 235 -17.49 29.21 32.67
CA LEU A 235 -16.66 30.17 31.94
C LEU A 235 -15.21 30.13 32.45
N GLN A 236 -14.23 30.10 31.54
CA GLN A 236 -12.93 30.73 31.78
C GLN A 236 -12.21 31.04 30.45
N GLU A 237 -11.93 32.32 30.24
CA GLU A 237 -11.06 32.85 29.20
C GLU A 237 -9.60 32.49 29.47
N SER A 238 -8.90 31.99 28.46
CA SER A 238 -7.45 32.19 28.32
C SER A 238 -7.06 32.10 26.84
N SER A 239 -6.16 33.01 26.46
CA SER A 239 -5.86 33.42 25.09
C SER A 239 -4.58 32.77 24.56
N GLU A 240 -4.70 31.92 23.54
CA GLU A 240 -3.63 31.55 22.59
C GLU A 240 -4.22 31.30 21.18
N PRO A 241 -3.48 31.60 20.09
CA PRO A 241 -4.03 31.59 18.74
C PRO A 241 -4.19 30.16 18.19
N GLN A 242 -5.42 29.66 18.19
CA GLN A 242 -5.80 28.42 17.50
C GLN A 242 -5.72 28.59 15.98
N ARG A 243 -4.90 27.76 15.33
CA ARG A 243 -5.03 27.46 13.88
C ARG A 243 -6.43 26.85 13.65
N ARG A 244 -7.30 27.57 12.94
CA ARG A 244 -8.62 27.08 12.54
C ARG A 244 -8.48 25.85 11.64
N SER A 245 -8.85 24.69 12.15
CA SER A 245 -9.26 23.56 11.30
C SER A 245 -10.62 23.88 10.68
N ALA A 246 -10.86 23.38 9.47
CA ALA A 246 -12.13 23.55 8.76
C ALA A 246 -13.31 23.01 9.61
N PRO A 247 -14.49 23.64 9.54
CA PRO A 247 -15.64 23.19 10.31
C PRO A 247 -16.11 21.81 9.83
N ASP A 248 -16.23 20.88 10.77
CA ASP A 248 -16.86 19.57 10.56
C ASP A 248 -18.31 19.78 10.12
N SER A 249 -18.63 19.30 8.93
CA SER A 249 -20.00 19.27 8.42
C SER A 249 -20.74 18.14 9.13
N ALA A 250 -21.63 18.50 10.05
CA ALA A 250 -22.49 17.58 10.78
C ALA A 250 -23.61 17.03 9.87
N ASP A 251 -23.28 16.21 8.86
CA ASP A 251 -24.24 15.27 8.23
C ASP A 251 -23.60 14.33 7.19
N GLN A 252 -22.59 13.54 7.59
CA GLN A 252 -22.23 12.34 6.83
C GLN A 252 -22.16 11.13 7.77
N SER A 253 -23.29 10.47 7.94
CA SER A 253 -23.30 9.06 8.32
C SER A 253 -22.74 8.26 7.14
N ILE A 254 -21.41 8.16 7.07
CA ILE A 254 -20.74 7.24 6.15
C ILE A 254 -21.01 5.83 6.69
N VAL A 255 -22.09 5.22 6.21
CA VAL A 255 -22.31 3.79 6.37
C VAL A 255 -21.31 3.08 5.47
N GLU A 256 -20.27 2.50 6.05
CA GLU A 256 -19.42 1.53 5.34
C GLU A 256 -20.28 0.31 4.97
N GLN A 257 -20.79 0.28 3.73
CA GLN A 257 -21.34 -0.93 3.14
C GLN A 257 -20.25 -1.64 2.35
N ASP A 258 -19.73 -2.72 2.93
CA ASP A 258 -18.88 -3.68 2.23
C ASP A 258 -19.69 -4.38 1.12
N ALA A 259 -19.25 -4.21 -0.13
CA ALA A 259 -19.88 -4.80 -1.32
C ALA A 259 -19.56 -6.30 -1.50
N SER A 260 -18.79 -6.91 -0.60
CA SER A 260 -18.33 -8.31 -0.73
C SER A 260 -19.40 -9.36 -0.38
N ASN A 261 -20.53 -8.96 0.20
CA ASN A 261 -21.58 -9.89 0.64
C ASN A 261 -22.67 -10.23 -0.41
N ARG A 262 -22.51 -9.82 -1.68
CA ARG A 262 -23.55 -10.06 -2.72
C ARG A 262 -23.16 -10.98 -3.89
N LEU A 263 -22.03 -11.70 -3.80
CA LEU A 263 -21.61 -12.61 -4.87
C LEU A 263 -21.47 -14.05 -4.35
N ALA A 264 -22.62 -14.71 -4.13
CA ALA A 264 -22.86 -16.16 -4.03
C ALA A 264 -24.31 -16.35 -3.52
N VAL A 265 -25.26 -17.14 -4.04
CA VAL A 265 -25.39 -18.16 -5.09
C VAL A 265 -26.90 -18.18 -5.47
N LYS A 266 -27.26 -18.48 -6.72
CA LYS A 266 -28.32 -19.47 -7.02
C LYS A 266 -28.26 -19.93 -8.48
N THR A 267 -27.62 -21.09 -8.64
CA THR A 267 -27.86 -22.05 -9.72
C THR A 267 -29.30 -22.55 -9.63
N LYS A 268 -30.02 -22.50 -10.75
CA LYS A 268 -30.82 -23.61 -11.28
C LYS A 268 -31.09 -23.35 -12.76
#